data_AF-B7AU41-F1
#
_entry.id   AF-B7AU41-F1
#
_cell.length_a   1.000
_cell.length_b   1.000
_cell.length_c   1.000
_cell.angle_alpha   90.00
_cell.angle_beta   90.00
_cell.angle_gamma   90.00
#
_symmetry.space_group_name_H-M   'P 1'
#
loop_
_entity.id
_entity.type
_entity.pdbx_description
1 polymer ?
#
loop_
_entity_poly.entity_id
_entity_poly.type
_entity_poly.pdbx_seq_one_letter_code
_entity_poly.pdbx_strand_id
1 'polypeptide(L)' 'MNNKKMLDFQTIAVDFDGTLCYSKWPELGQPNQALIEYLQEWKRNGNKLILWTCRAGEALSNAVE' A
#
# COMPACT_ATOMS: atom_id res chain seq x y z
N MET A 1 25.33 25.06 12.90
CA MET A 1 25.45 23.63 12.56
C MET A 1 24.04 23.10 12.31
N ASN A 2 23.66 22.89 11.04
CA ASN A 2 22.33 22.41 10.69
C ASN A 2 22.27 20.89 10.91
N ASN A 3 21.91 20.47 12.12
CA ASN A 3 21.51 19.09 12.38
C ASN A 3 20.13 18.85 11.76
N LYS A 4 20.08 18.69 10.43
CA LYS A 4 18.92 18.12 9.77
C LYS A 4 18.91 16.64 10.13
N LYS A 5 18.28 16.29 11.26
CA LYS A 5 18.01 14.89 11.63
C LYS A 5 17.31 14.27 10.43
N MET A 6 17.97 13.36 9.73
CA MET A 6 17.28 12.52 8.75
C MET A 6 16.20 11.78 9.54
N LEU A 7 14.94 11.99 9.17
CA LEU A 7 13.85 11.18 9.70
C LEU A 7 14.13 9.76 9.22
N ASP A 8 14.43 8.86 10.14
CA ASP A 8 14.47 7.43 9.86
C ASP A 8 13.04 7.00 9.53
N PHE A 9 12.79 6.68 8.27
CA PHE A 9 11.53 6.12 7.80
C PHE A 9 11.79 4.77 7.15
N GLN A 10 10.84 3.86 7.30
CA GLN A 10 10.85 2.61 6.56
C GLN A 10 10.05 2.76 5.27
N THR A 11 10.48 2.05 4.23
CA THR A 11 9.71 1.93 2.98
C THR A 11 9.19 0.51 2.89
N ILE A 12 7.88 0.34 2.74
CA ILE A 12 7.23 -0.96 2.65
C ILE A 12 6.59 -1.07 1.27
N ALA A 13 7.01 -2.08 0.50
CA ALA A 13 6.31 -2.50 -0.70
C ALA A 13 5.18 -3.47 -0.30
N VAL A 14 3.96 -3.18 -0.72
CA VAL A 14 2.76 -3.92 -0.34
C VAL A 14 2.08 -4.45 -1.59
N ASP A 15 1.94 -5.77 -1.67
CA ASP A 15 1.21 -6.43 -2.74
C ASP A 15 -0.31 -6.13 -2.71
N PHE A 16 -1.00 -6.35 -3.83
CA PHE A 16 -2.44 -6.11 -3.95
C PHE A 16 -3.27 -7.41 -3.83
N ASP A 17 -3.14 -8.33 -4.80
CA ASP A 17 -4.04 -9.48 -4.96
C ASP A 17 -3.78 -10.56 -3.91
N GLY A 18 -4.73 -10.76 -2.99
CA GLY A 18 -4.57 -11.65 -1.84
C GLY A 18 -3.90 -10.98 -0.63
N THR A 19 -3.51 -9.70 -0.75
CA THR A 19 -2.87 -8.92 0.32
C THR A 19 -3.77 -7.75 0.74
N LEU A 20 -3.85 -6.69 -0.06
CA LEU A 20 -4.72 -5.52 0.19
C LEU A 20 -6.18 -5.77 -0.21
N CYS A 21 -6.42 -6.72 -1.12
CA CYS A 21 -7.73 -7.11 -1.59
C CYS A 21 -7.82 -8.64 -1.54
N TYR A 22 -8.92 -9.19 -1.02
CA TYR A 22 -9.21 -10.62 -1.07
C TYR A 22 -9.72 -11.03 -2.46
N SER A 23 -8.91 -10.75 -3.49
CA SER A 23 -9.20 -11.01 -4.90
C SER A 23 -8.40 -12.20 -5.43
N LYS A 24 -8.90 -12.78 -6.52
CA LYS A 24 -8.10 -13.53 -7.47
C LYS A 24 -8.08 -12.73 -8.76
N TRP A 25 -6.92 -12.59 -9.38
CA TRP A 25 -6.84 -11.97 -10.69
C TRP A 25 -7.70 -12.72 -11.72
N PRO A 26 -8.46 -12.03 -12.60
CA PRO A 26 -8.53 -10.58 -12.79
C PRO A 26 -9.61 -9.87 -11.95
N GLU A 27 -10.41 -10.60 -11.20
CA GLU A 27 -11.52 -10.03 -10.45
C GLU A 27 -11.06 -9.11 -9.30
N LEU A 28 -11.97 -8.25 -8.83
CA LEU A 28 -11.81 -7.51 -7.58
C LEU A 28 -12.59 -8.22 -6.47
N GLY A 29 -12.00 -8.26 -5.29
CA GLY A 29 -12.57 -8.82 -4.09
C GLY A 29 -12.87 -7.74 -3.06
N GLN A 30 -13.20 -8.17 -1.84
CA GLN A 30 -13.37 -7.24 -0.73
C GLN A 30 -12.02 -6.70 -0.25
N PRO A 31 -11.94 -5.41 0.15
CA PRO A 31 -10.71 -4.86 0.70
C PRO A 31 -10.34 -5.54 2.02
N ASN A 32 -9.04 -5.74 2.25
CA ASN A 32 -8.51 -6.18 3.54
C ASN A 32 -8.43 -4.98 4.49
N GLN A 33 -9.59 -4.57 5.01
CA GLN A 33 -9.76 -3.34 5.78
C GLN A 33 -8.80 -3.25 6.98
N ALA A 34 -8.61 -4.36 7.72
CA ALA A 34 -7.71 -4.39 8.87
C ALA A 34 -6.24 -4.12 8.49
N LEU A 35 -5.77 -4.69 7.38
CA LEU A 35 -4.41 -4.45 6.88
C LEU A 35 -4.26 -3.00 6.37
N ILE A 36 -5.28 -2.50 5.67
CA ILE A 36 -5.28 -1.12 5.17
C ILE A 36 -5.19 -0.13 6.33
N GLU A 37 -5.98 -0.30 7.39
CA GLU A 37 -5.95 0.55 8.58
C GLU A 37 -4.58 0.50 9.29
N TYR A 38 -3.99 -0.68 9.41
CA TYR A 38 -2.65 -0.87 9.95
C TYR A 38 -1.59 -0.12 9.13
N LEU A 39 -1.62 -0.24 7.81
CA LEU A 39 -0.68 0.44 6.91
C LEU A 39 -0.88 1.96 6.92
N GLN A 40 -2.12 2.43 7.02
CA GLN A 40 -2.41 3.86 7.18
C GLN A 40 -1.78 4.44 8.46
N GLU A 41 -1.79 3.69 9.56
CA GLU A 41 -1.09 4.09 10.80
C GLU A 41 0.43 4.16 10.58
N TRP A 42 1.01 3.18 9.89
CA TRP A 42 2.43 3.22 9.53
C TRP A 42 2.79 4.46 8.71
N LYS A 43 1.95 4.82 7.72
CA LYS A 43 2.11 6.02 6.91
C LYS A 43 1.99 7.30 7.75
N ARG A 44 1.05 7.37 8.71
CA ARG A 44 0.92 8.50 9.65
C ARG A 44 2.17 8.68 10.49
N ASN A 45 2.86 7.60 10.83
CA ASN A 45 4.14 7.61 11.56
C ASN A 45 5.36 7.99 10.70
N GLY A 46 5.15 8.49 9.48
CA GLY A 46 6.21 9.00 8.60
C GLY A 46 6.85 7.95 7.69
N ASN A 47 6.37 6.71 7.72
CA ASN A 47 6.83 5.66 6.82
C ASN A 47 6.25 5.82 5.40
N LYS A 48 6.91 5.20 4.43
CA LYS A 48 6.50 5.22 3.03
C LYS A 48 5.93 3.88 2.63
N LEU A 49 4.82 3.91 1.90
CA LEU A 49 4.19 2.72 1.34
C LEU A 49 4.28 2.80 -0.18
N ILE A 50 4.64 1.69 -0.81
CA ILE A 50 4.64 1.50 -2.26
C ILE A 50 3.63 0.40 -2.57
N LEU A 51 2.63 0.71 -3.38
CA LEU A 51 1.77 -0.33 -3.97
C LEU A 51 2.61 -1.12 -4.97
N TRP A 52 2.80 -2.41 -4.73
CA TRP A 52 3.67 -3.29 -5.50
C TRP A 52 2.86 -4.39 -6.16
N THR A 53 2.35 -4.12 -7.36
CA THR A 53 1.45 -5.03 -8.06
C THR A 53 1.79 -5.14 -9.53
N CYS A 54 1.46 -6.29 -10.13
CA CYS A 54 1.50 -6.49 -11.57
C CYS A 54 0.27 -5.90 -12.28
N ARG A 55 -0.76 -5.43 -11.55
CA ARG A 55 -1.90 -4.74 -12.15
C ARG A 55 -1.44 -3.49 -12.88
N ALA A 56 -1.96 -3.28 -14.08
CA ALA A 56 -1.64 -2.14 -14.92
C ALA A 56 -2.87 -1.68 -15.71
N GLY A 57 -2.83 -0.45 -16.23
CA GLY A 57 -3.92 0.12 -17.01
C GLY A 57 -5.24 0.15 -16.23
N GLU A 58 -6.34 -0.22 -16.90
CA GLU A 58 -7.69 -0.22 -16.32
C GLU A 58 -7.80 -1.08 -15.06
N ALA A 59 -7.13 -2.24 -15.02
CA ALA A 59 -7.17 -3.12 -13.85
C ALA A 59 -6.48 -2.52 -12.62
N LEU A 60 -5.52 -1.61 -12.81
CA LEU A 60 -4.92 -0.82 -11.74
C LEU A 60 -5.83 0.33 -11.34
N SER A 61 -6.41 1.06 -12.30
CA SER A 61 -7.37 2.15 -12.03
C SER A 61 -8.53 1.66 -11.17
N ASN A 62 -9.16 0.56 -11.56
CA ASN A 62 -10.30 -0.02 -10.82
C ASN A 62 -9.90 -0.54 -9.43
N ALA A 63 -8.61 -0.87 -9.22
CA ALA A 63 -8.09 -1.35 -7.94
C ALA A 63 -7.80 -0.21 -6.94
N VAL A 64 -7.68 1.03 -7.42
CA VAL A 64 -7.30 2.20 -6.59
C VAL A 64 -8.38 3.29 -6.52
N GLU A 65 -9.52 3.10 -7.21
CA GLU A 65 -10.76 3.88 -7.01
C GLU A 65 -11.35 3.65 -5.61
#